data_AF-A0A7L0TK74-F1
#
_entry.id   AF-A0A7L0TK74-F1
#
_cell.length_a   1.000
_cell.length_b   1.000
_cell.length_c   1.000
_cell.angle_alpha   90.00
_cell.angle_beta   90.00
_cell.angle_gamma   90.00
#
_symmetry.space_group_name_H-M   'P 1'
#
loop_
_entity.id
_entity.type
_entity.pdbx_description
1 polymer ?
#
loop_
_entity_poly.entity_id
_entity_poly.type
_entity_poly.pdbx_seq_one_letter_code
_entity_poly.pdbx_strand_id
1 'polypeptide(L)'
;QDGGTHGGGHLGEDISFHWQCVEQPIGKLLFQRFLEGEPGLAAAGALWAELEAYGRCEEAERGEAAAALRGRFFTPGGADYCGFLSAAAMAPPTGEAPPTMTSMAAMVLPMAAMT
;
A
#
# COMPACT_ATOMS: atom_id res chain seq x y z
N GLN A 1 2.84 51.06 10.35
CA GLN A 1 2.03 51.15 11.58
C GLN A 1 0.58 51.16 11.16
N ASP A 2 -0.35 50.39 11.68
CA ASP A 2 -0.36 49.12 12.41
C ASP A 2 -1.85 48.77 12.57
N GLY A 3 -2.19 47.50 12.76
CA GLY A 3 -3.56 47.05 13.06
C GLY A 3 -4.18 46.28 11.90
N GLY A 4 -4.16 44.94 11.86
CA GLY A 4 -4.22 44.02 12.99
C GLY A 4 -5.68 43.83 13.39
N THR A 5 -6.42 43.04 12.62
CA THR A 5 -7.74 42.53 13.02
C THR A 5 -7.61 41.02 13.22
N HIS A 6 -7.24 40.63 14.43
CA HIS A 6 -7.51 39.31 14.95
C HIS A 6 -9.00 39.19 15.28
N GLY A 7 -9.62 38.08 14.89
CA GLY A 7 -10.83 37.58 15.56
C GLY A 7 -11.99 37.28 14.64
N GLY A 8 -12.08 36.03 14.18
CA GLY A 8 -13.26 35.49 13.50
C GLY A 8 -13.22 33.97 13.31
N GLY A 9 -13.42 33.20 14.39
CA GLY A 9 -13.90 31.81 14.33
C GLY A 9 -12.86 30.67 14.35
N HIS A 10 -12.34 30.32 15.53
CA HIS A 10 -11.48 29.15 15.80
C HIS A 10 -12.27 27.83 16.02
N LEU A 11 -13.51 27.68 15.54
CA LEU A 11 -14.35 26.50 15.82
C LEU A 11 -15.03 25.90 14.58
N GLY A 12 -14.42 26.07 13.40
CA GLY A 12 -14.75 25.22 12.26
C GLY A 12 -13.76 24.06 12.26
N GLU A 13 -14.07 22.95 12.94
CA GLU A 13 -13.33 21.71 12.72
C GLU A 13 -13.36 21.46 11.20
N ASP A 14 -12.18 21.30 10.59
CA ASP A 14 -12.10 20.93 9.19
C ASP A 14 -12.70 19.52 9.06
N ILE A 15 -13.94 19.47 8.57
CA ILE A 15 -14.71 18.24 8.38
C ILE A 15 -14.17 17.38 7.24
N SER A 16 -13.06 17.77 6.60
CA SER A 16 -12.39 16.97 5.59
C SER A 16 -12.01 15.59 6.12
N PHE A 17 -12.40 14.55 5.39
CA PHE A 17 -11.95 13.19 5.64
C PHE A 17 -10.42 13.08 5.63
N HIS A 18 -9.75 13.76 4.71
CA HIS A 18 -8.30 13.70 4.59
C HIS A 18 -7.63 14.25 5.87
N TRP A 19 -8.10 15.41 6.34
CA TRP A 19 -7.59 15.99 7.57
C TRP A 19 -7.84 15.08 8.77
N GLN A 20 -9.09 14.67 8.99
CA GLN A 20 -9.48 13.91 10.18
C GLN A 20 -8.94 12.48 10.20
N CYS A 21 -8.97 11.77 9.08
CA CYS A 21 -8.72 10.33 9.04
C CYS A 21 -7.35 9.94 8.46
N VAL A 22 -6.59 10.88 7.88
CA VAL A 22 -5.28 10.59 7.28
C VAL A 22 -4.17 11.41 7.93
N GLU A 23 -4.34 12.72 8.06
CA GLU A 23 -3.29 13.60 8.61
C GLU A 23 -3.25 13.61 10.14
N GLN A 24 -4.42 13.64 10.80
CA GLN A 24 -4.50 13.62 12.26
C GLN A 24 -4.16 12.21 12.79
N PRO A 25 -3.07 12.02 13.56
CA PRO A 25 -2.61 10.68 13.97
C PRO A 25 -3.66 9.91 14.79
N ILE A 26 -4.36 10.59 15.70
CA ILE A 26 -5.41 9.98 16.51
C ILE A 26 -6.62 9.63 15.65
N GLY A 27 -7.04 10.53 14.76
CA GLY A 27 -8.19 10.28 13.90
C GLY A 27 -7.93 9.15 12.91
N LYS A 28 -6.72 9.07 12.34
CA LYS A 28 -6.27 7.93 11.53
C LYS A 28 -6.29 6.62 12.30
N LEU A 29 -5.77 6.60 13.53
CA LEU A 29 -5.79 5.41 14.38
C LEU A 29 -7.23 4.94 14.64
N LEU A 30 -8.11 5.85 15.03
CA LEU A 30 -9.52 5.53 15.28
C LEU A 30 -10.22 5.02 14.02
N PHE A 31 -9.96 5.63 12.87
CA PHE A 31 -10.53 5.22 11.61
C PHE A 31 -10.00 3.85 11.16
N GLN A 32 -8.71 3.55 11.34
CA GLN A 32 -8.16 2.21 11.10
C GLN A 32 -8.84 1.15 11.98
N ARG A 33 -9.08 1.43 13.26
CA ARG A 33 -9.84 0.52 14.15
C ARG A 33 -11.29 0.31 13.70
N PHE A 34 -11.93 1.37 13.20
CA PHE A 34 -13.26 1.27 12.62
C PHE A 34 -13.25 0.35 11.38
N LEU A 35 -12.27 0.52 10.47
CA LEU A 35 -12.14 -0.34 9.29
C LEU A 35 -11.92 -1.81 9.67
N GLU A 36 -11.09 -2.09 10.68
CA GLU A 36 -10.85 -3.45 11.20
C GLU A 36 -12.13 -4.12 11.72
N GLY A 37 -13.02 -3.35 12.35
CA GLY A 37 -14.24 -3.86 12.99
C GLY A 37 -15.44 -4.00 12.05
N GLU A 38 -15.41 -3.37 10.88
CA GLU A 38 -16.52 -3.36 9.92
C GLU A 38 -16.28 -4.38 8.79
N PRO A 39 -17.01 -5.52 8.74
CA PRO A 39 -16.70 -6.61 7.80
C PRO A 39 -16.67 -6.21 6.33
N GLY A 40 -17.48 -5.22 5.92
CA GLY A 40 -17.49 -4.71 4.55
C GLY A 40 -16.27 -3.84 4.20
N LEU A 41 -15.51 -3.38 5.19
CA LEU A 41 -14.39 -2.45 5.04
C LEU A 41 -13.05 -3.05 5.51
N ALA A 42 -13.08 -4.19 6.22
CA ALA A 42 -11.90 -4.84 6.79
C ALA A 42 -10.79 -5.09 5.77
N ALA A 43 -11.13 -5.53 4.56
CA ALA A 43 -10.15 -5.76 3.49
C ALA A 43 -9.45 -4.45 3.05
N ALA A 44 -10.18 -3.33 3.00
CA ALA A 44 -9.61 -2.02 2.67
C ALA A 44 -8.68 -1.51 3.77
N GLY A 45 -9.08 -1.68 5.04
CA GLY A 45 -8.23 -1.37 6.19
C GLY A 45 -6.94 -2.19 6.22
N ALA A 46 -7.05 -3.50 5.97
CA ALA A 46 -5.91 -4.40 5.87
C ALA A 46 -4.96 -4.02 4.73
N LEU A 47 -5.49 -3.73 3.53
CA LEU A 47 -4.68 -3.28 2.40
C LEU A 47 -3.91 -2.00 2.73
N TRP A 48 -4.56 -1.01 3.34
CA TRP A 48 -3.90 0.23 3.72
C TRP A 48 -2.74 0.00 4.68
N ALA A 49 -2.95 -0.79 5.74
CA ALA A 49 -1.89 -1.11 6.70
C ALA A 49 -0.68 -1.80 6.02
N GLU A 50 -0.94 -2.73 5.10
CA GLU A 50 0.12 -3.44 4.37
C GLU A 50 0.85 -2.54 3.37
N LEU A 51 0.17 -1.57 2.74
CA LEU A 51 0.83 -0.56 1.90
C LEU A 51 1.74 0.37 2.72
N GLU A 52 1.36 0.72 3.94
CA GLU A 52 2.21 1.50 4.85
C GLU A 52 3.40 0.69 5.39
N ALA A 53 3.23 -0.62 5.55
CA ALA A 53 4.33 -1.53 5.85
C ALA A 53 5.28 -1.64 4.64
N TYR A 54 4.72 -1.84 3.44
CA TYR A 54 5.48 -1.92 2.18
C TYR A 54 6.31 -0.66 1.91
N GLY A 55 5.77 0.53 2.20
CA GLY A 55 6.51 1.80 2.08
C GLY A 55 7.72 1.91 3.01
N ARG A 56 7.83 1.02 4.01
CA ARG A 56 8.98 0.91 4.94
C ARG A 56 9.88 -0.29 4.64
N CYS A 57 9.57 -1.10 3.63
CA CYS A 57 10.40 -2.24 3.25
C CYS A 57 11.72 -1.80 2.61
N GLU A 58 12.79 -2.51 2.99
CA GLU A 58 14.08 -2.43 2.34
C GLU A 58 14.00 -2.97 0.90
N GLU A 59 14.93 -2.52 0.04
CA GLU A 59 14.94 -2.90 -1.38
C GLU A 59 14.92 -4.42 -1.59
N ALA A 60 15.69 -5.15 -0.77
CA ALA A 60 15.82 -6.60 -0.85
C ALA A 60 14.50 -7.35 -0.54
N GLU A 61 13.62 -6.76 0.28
CA GLU A 61 12.35 -7.36 0.72
C GLU A 61 11.18 -6.92 -0.17
N ARG A 62 11.34 -5.81 -0.88
CA ARG A 62 10.27 -5.16 -1.63
C ARG A 62 9.64 -6.06 -2.69
N GLY A 63 10.44 -6.88 -3.38
CA GLY A 63 9.93 -7.81 -4.39
C GLY A 63 8.97 -8.85 -3.83
N GLU A 64 9.32 -9.46 -2.70
CA GLU A 64 8.49 -10.45 -2.01
C GLU A 64 7.23 -9.81 -1.42
N ALA A 65 7.38 -8.66 -0.75
CA ALA A 65 6.26 -7.93 -0.18
C ALA A 65 5.23 -7.49 -1.25
N ALA A 66 5.70 -7.04 -2.42
CA ALA A 66 4.83 -6.71 -3.56
C ALA A 66 4.11 -7.93 -4.13
N ALA A 67 4.75 -9.10 -4.16
CA ALA A 67 4.11 -10.34 -4.59
C ALA A 67 3.01 -10.78 -3.59
N ALA A 68 3.29 -10.70 -2.29
CA ALA A 68 2.33 -11.00 -1.24
C ALA A 68 1.10 -10.08 -1.28
N LEU A 69 1.30 -8.77 -1.43
CA LEU A 69 0.22 -7.79 -1.61
C LEU A 69 -0.68 -8.14 -2.80
N ARG A 70 -0.08 -8.43 -3.97
CA ARG A 70 -0.82 -8.79 -5.20
C ARG A 70 -1.65 -10.05 -5.02
N GLY A 71 -1.06 -11.10 -4.45
CA GLY A 71 -1.75 -12.37 -4.22
C GLY A 71 -2.92 -12.26 -3.24
N ARG A 72 -2.74 -11.47 -2.17
CA ARG A 72 -3.73 -11.33 -1.10
C ARG A 72 -4.88 -10.38 -1.47
N PHE A 73 -4.58 -9.21 -2.02
CA PHE A 73 -5.55 -8.12 -2.17
C PHE A 73 -6.01 -7.88 -3.61
N PHE A 74 -5.19 -8.14 -4.64
CA PHE A 74 -5.50 -7.76 -6.02
C PHE A 74 -5.94 -8.94 -6.90
N THR A 75 -5.76 -10.17 -6.43
CA THR A 75 -6.11 -11.38 -7.18
C THR A 75 -7.51 -11.86 -6.78
N PRO A 76 -8.44 -12.05 -7.73
CA PRO A 76 -9.74 -12.66 -7.43
C PRO A 76 -9.56 -14.02 -6.74
N GLY A 77 -10.19 -14.20 -5.59
CA GLY A 77 -10.03 -15.40 -4.75
C GLY A 77 -8.88 -15.32 -3.73
N GLY A 78 -8.12 -14.21 -3.69
CA GLY A 78 -7.22 -13.89 -2.59
C GLY A 78 -7.98 -13.70 -1.28
N ALA A 79 -7.30 -13.95 -0.14
CA ALA A 79 -7.92 -13.98 1.18
C ALA A 79 -8.65 -12.67 1.55
N ASP A 80 -8.11 -11.52 1.11
CA ASP A 80 -8.67 -10.19 1.35
C ASP A 80 -8.89 -9.43 0.04
N TYR A 81 -9.40 -10.15 -0.98
CA TYR A 81 -9.58 -9.58 -2.32
C TYR A 81 -10.39 -8.27 -2.28
N CYS A 82 -9.75 -7.18 -2.74
CA CYS A 82 -10.29 -5.83 -2.73
C CYS A 82 -11.10 -5.58 -4.02
N GLY A 83 -12.30 -6.15 -4.10
CA GLY A 83 -13.18 -6.04 -5.28
C GLY A 83 -13.68 -4.63 -5.60
N PHE A 84 -13.45 -3.65 -4.73
CA PHE A 84 -13.75 -2.23 -4.98
C PHE A 84 -12.71 -1.54 -5.89
N LEU A 85 -11.53 -2.16 -6.07
CA LEU A 85 -10.48 -1.60 -6.93
C LEU A 85 -10.84 -1.76 -8.40
N SER A 86 -10.59 -0.72 -9.19
CA SER A 86 -10.78 -0.78 -10.63
C SER A 86 -9.68 -1.62 -11.29
N ALA A 87 -9.98 -2.18 -12.47
CA ALA A 87 -8.98 -2.90 -13.26
C ALA A 87 -7.77 -2.02 -13.60
N ALA A 88 -7.96 -0.71 -13.79
CA ALA A 88 -6.88 0.23 -14.04
C ALA A 88 -5.95 0.39 -12.83
N ALA A 89 -6.49 0.40 -11.60
CA ALA A 89 -5.69 0.48 -10.39
C ALA A 89 -4.85 -0.78 -10.12
N MET A 90 -5.29 -1.94 -10.63
CA MET A 90 -4.58 -3.22 -10.49
C MET A 90 -3.70 -3.57 -11.70
N ALA A 91 -3.68 -2.74 -12.73
CA ALA A 91 -2.89 -2.98 -13.92
C ALA A 91 -1.39 -2.90 -13.62
N PRO A 92 -0.54 -3.72 -14.28
CA PRO A 92 0.90 -3.52 -14.21
C PRO A 92 1.27 -2.12 -14.72
N PRO A 93 2.37 -1.53 -14.21
CA PRO A 93 2.82 -0.22 -14.68
C PRO A 93 3.06 -0.29 -16.19
N THR A 94 2.40 0.59 -16.93
CA THR A 94 2.60 0.71 -18.38
C THR A 94 4.01 1.26 -18.63
N GLY A 95 5.01 0.38 -18.69
CA GLY A 95 6.39 0.81 -18.97
C GLY A 95 7.50 -0.18 -18.61
N GLU A 96 7.27 -1.23 -17.83
CA GLU A 96 8.34 -2.16 -17.45
C GLU A 96 8.16 -3.53 -18.11
N ALA A 97 9.12 -3.89 -18.97
CA ALA A 97 9.16 -5.20 -19.62
C ALA A 97 9.24 -6.31 -18.56
N PRO A 98 8.59 -7.47 -18.77
CA PRO A 98 8.67 -8.59 -17.84
C PRO A 98 10.14 -8.98 -17.64
N PRO A 99 10.55 -9.37 -16.41
CA PRO A 99 11.89 -9.92 -16.20
C PRO A 99 12.04 -11.14 -17.10
N THR A 100 12.91 -11.03 -18.10
CA THR A 100 13.27 -12.15 -18.95
C THR A 100 13.88 -13.23 -18.06
N MET A 101 13.36 -14.47 -18.18
CA MET A 101 13.83 -15.68 -17.47
C MET A 101 15.27 -16.10 -17.84
N THR A 102 16.16 -15.17 -18.15
CA THR A 102 17.55 -15.46 -18.54
C THR A 102 18.50 -15.44 -17.34
N SER A 103 18.10 -14.91 -16.18
CA SER A 103 19.06 -14.69 -15.07
C SER A 103 19.21 -15.84 -14.06
N MET A 104 18.44 -16.94 -14.13
CA MET A 104 18.70 -18.13 -13.29
C MET A 104 19.54 -19.21 -13.99
N ALA A 105 19.75 -19.13 -15.30
CA ALA A 105 20.50 -20.14 -16.04
C ALA A 105 22.04 -19.97 -15.96
N ALA A 106 22.55 -18.86 -15.41
CA ALA A 106 23.98 -18.59 -15.34
C ALA A 106 24.69 -19.18 -14.10
N MET A 107 23.96 -19.79 -13.15
CA MET A 107 24.55 -20.31 -11.90
C MET A 107 24.64 -21.84 -11.83
N VAL A 108 24.58 -22.53 -12.98
CA VAL A 108 24.87 -23.97 -13.05
C VAL A 108 25.70 -24.29 -14.30
N LEU A 109 27.00 -23.93 -14.27
CA LEU A 109 28.00 -24.57 -15.13
C LEU A 109 28.76 -25.62 -14.30
N PRO A 110 29.06 -26.81 -14.85
CA PRO A 110 29.64 -27.91 -14.10
C PRO A 110 31.15 -27.68 -13.88
N MET A 111 31.60 -27.76 -12.63
CA MET A 111 33.02 -27.92 -12.33
C MET A 111 33.44 -29.38 -12.59
N ALA A 112 34.50 -29.49 -13.39
CA ALA A 112 35.49 -30.56 -13.42
C ALA A 112 35.17 -31.84 -14.22
N ALA A 113 35.62 -31.81 -15.48
CA ALA A 113 36.42 -32.91 -16.03
C ALA A 113 37.92 -32.57 -15.82
N MET A 114 38.61 -33.42 -15.07
CA MET A 114 40.07 -33.58 -14.89
C MET A 114 40.16 -34.77 -13.92
N THR A 115 40.51 -36.00 -14.31
CA THR A 115 41.67 -36.50 -15.07
C THR A 115 41.34 -37.92 -15.54
#